data_AF-A0A0M6ZH40-F1
#
_entry.id   AF-A0A0M6ZH40-F1
#
_cell.length_a   1.000
_cell.length_b   1.000
_cell.length_c   1.000
_cell.angle_alpha   90.00
_cell.angle_beta   90.00
_cell.angle_gamma   90.00
#
_symmetry.space_group_name_H-M   'P 1'
#
loop_
_entity.id
_entity.type
_entity.pdbx_description
1 polymer ?
#
loop_
_entity_poly.entity_id
_entity_poly.type
_entity_poly.pdbx_seq_one_letter_code
_entity_poly.pdbx_strand_id
1 'polypeptide(L)'
;MDPTDFLTEELAGLDWKQPKEVQASAKESIRRKIGDDLSPLMIQNLRKTQWENAAEILEGLEPSKVVQFVPDLLEWLKDMNWPGADRVKKICLNFEKHELLPDIDAKISKAREDTDEDWVEALLSLQREVKDRAN
;
A
#
# COMPACT_ATOMS: atom_id res chain seq x y z
N MET A 1 5.94 -23.39 11.45
CA MET A 1 5.79 -21.96 11.77
C MET A 1 5.24 -21.31 10.53
N ASP A 2 4.05 -20.72 10.62
CA ASP A 2 3.57 -19.87 9.53
C ASP A 2 4.54 -18.67 9.45
N PRO A 3 5.13 -18.36 8.29
CA PRO A 3 6.02 -17.22 8.16
C PRO A 3 5.36 -15.88 8.49
N THR A 4 4.04 -15.81 8.73
CA THR A 4 3.35 -14.61 9.21
C THR A 4 3.24 -14.49 10.75
N ASP A 5 3.63 -15.53 11.51
CA ASP A 5 3.44 -15.61 12.97
C ASP A 5 4.37 -14.68 13.78
N PHE A 6 5.35 -14.02 13.13
CA PHE A 6 6.36 -13.20 13.82
C PHE A 6 5.97 -11.73 14.07
N LEU A 7 4.89 -11.23 13.45
CA LEU A 7 4.40 -9.85 13.61
C LEU A 7 2.96 -9.75 14.12
N THR A 8 2.32 -10.87 14.50
CA THR A 8 0.90 -10.88 14.85
C THR A 8 0.53 -9.82 15.91
N GLU A 9 1.34 -9.69 16.96
CA GLU A 9 1.13 -8.70 18.02
C GLU A 9 1.37 -7.26 17.53
N GLU A 10 2.45 -7.03 16.76
CA GLU A 10 2.73 -5.72 16.20
C GLU A 10 1.65 -5.26 15.22
N LEU A 11 1.19 -6.14 14.34
CA LEU A 11 0.13 -5.83 13.40
C LEU A 11 -1.15 -5.47 14.16
N ALA A 12 -1.50 -6.17 15.23
CA ALA A 12 -2.63 -5.80 16.09
C ALA A 12 -2.46 -4.40 16.69
N GLY A 13 -1.22 -3.99 16.99
CA GLY A 13 -0.88 -2.65 17.46
C GLY A 13 -1.08 -1.53 16.44
N LEU A 14 -1.21 -1.85 15.14
CA LEU A 14 -1.54 -0.87 14.09
C LEU A 14 -2.99 -0.40 14.11
N ASP A 15 -3.88 -1.04 14.88
CA ASP A 15 -5.27 -0.61 14.96
C ASP A 15 -5.37 0.83 15.52
N TRP A 16 -5.94 1.76 14.75
CA TRP A 16 -6.04 3.17 15.14
C TRP A 16 -6.85 3.42 16.41
N LYS A 17 -7.61 2.42 16.89
CA LYS A 17 -8.38 2.46 18.13
C LYS A 17 -7.49 2.23 19.36
N GLN A 18 -6.27 1.73 19.18
CA GLN A 18 -5.28 1.61 20.25
C GLN A 18 -4.78 3.00 20.67
N PRO A 19 -4.21 3.16 21.88
CA PRO A 19 -3.49 4.38 22.24
C PRO A 19 -2.39 4.73 21.23
N LYS A 20 -2.10 6.01 21.04
CA LYS A 20 -1.13 6.46 20.03
C LYS A 20 0.28 5.96 20.29
N GLU A 21 0.62 5.74 21.56
CA GLU A 21 1.89 5.17 22.02
C GLU A 21 2.02 3.69 21.60
N VAL A 22 0.92 2.94 21.64
CA VAL A 22 0.88 1.54 21.18
C VAL A 22 1.06 1.49 19.66
N GLN A 23 0.35 2.35 18.92
CA GLN A 23 0.50 2.47 17.47
C GLN A 23 1.94 2.84 17.08
N ALA A 24 2.55 3.80 17.77
CA ALA A 24 3.93 4.22 17.53
C ALA A 24 4.93 3.08 17.80
N SER A 25 4.81 2.42 18.96
CA SER A 25 5.66 1.28 19.33
C SER A 25 5.55 0.13 18.32
N ALA A 26 4.33 -0.19 17.86
CA ALA A 26 4.09 -1.19 16.83
C ALA A 26 4.75 -0.84 15.50
N LYS A 27 4.57 0.39 15.00
CA LYS A 27 5.20 0.86 13.76
C LYS A 27 6.72 0.76 13.83
N GLU A 28 7.33 1.15 14.95
CA GLU A 28 8.78 1.03 15.12
C GLU A 28 9.24 -0.43 15.19
N SER A 29 8.52 -1.30 15.91
CA SER A 29 8.85 -2.73 15.99
C SER A 29 8.80 -3.38 14.60
N ILE A 30 7.75 -3.10 13.82
CA ILE A 30 7.62 -3.59 12.45
C ILE A 30 8.77 -3.09 11.59
N ARG A 31 9.09 -1.79 11.58
CA ARG A 31 10.20 -1.26 10.78
C ARG A 31 11.55 -1.92 11.09
N ARG A 32 11.76 -2.40 12.32
CA ARG A 32 12.99 -3.11 12.72
C ARG A 32 12.99 -4.59 12.35
N LYS A 33 11.82 -5.23 12.28
CA LYS A 33 11.66 -6.68 12.12
C LYS A 33 11.24 -7.09 10.71
N ILE A 34 10.54 -6.22 9.99
CA ILE A 34 10.04 -6.50 8.64
C ILE A 34 11.24 -6.70 7.72
N GLY A 35 11.25 -7.85 7.05
CA GLY A 35 12.25 -8.15 6.04
C GLY A 35 11.89 -7.51 4.71
N ASP A 36 12.30 -8.16 3.63
CA ASP A 36 11.94 -7.73 2.26
C ASP A 36 10.54 -8.20 1.85
N ASP A 37 9.95 -9.14 2.59
CA ASP A 37 8.56 -9.53 2.43
C ASP A 37 7.64 -8.52 3.16
N LEU A 38 7.05 -7.61 2.38
CA LEU A 38 6.09 -6.61 2.84
C LEU A 38 4.63 -7.09 2.72
N SER A 39 4.39 -8.35 2.32
CA SER A 39 3.03 -8.88 2.20
C SER A 39 2.17 -8.70 3.46
N PRO A 40 2.70 -8.77 4.71
CA PRO A 40 1.87 -8.53 5.90
C PRO A 40 1.31 -7.10 6.03
N LEU A 41 1.88 -6.14 5.28
CA LEU A 41 1.43 -4.74 5.26
C LEU A 41 0.47 -4.43 4.11
N MET A 42 0.17 -5.40 3.25
CA MET A 42 -0.75 -5.22 2.12
C MET A 42 -2.21 -5.29 2.59
N ILE A 43 -3.09 -4.60 1.88
CA ILE A 43 -4.48 -4.36 2.30
C ILE A 43 -5.27 -5.64 2.56
N GLN A 44 -4.98 -6.71 1.80
CA GLN A 44 -5.59 -8.03 1.91
C GLN A 44 -5.27 -8.77 3.22
N ASN A 45 -4.18 -8.41 3.89
CA ASN A 45 -3.71 -9.06 5.12
C ASN A 45 -4.02 -8.24 6.38
N LEU A 46 -4.73 -7.13 6.22
CA LEU A 46 -5.00 -6.16 7.27
C LEU A 46 -6.49 -5.86 7.42
N ARG A 47 -6.86 -5.46 8.63
CA ARG A 47 -8.16 -4.87 8.94
C ARG A 47 -8.15 -3.40 8.56
N LYS A 48 -9.33 -2.86 8.21
CA LYS A 48 -9.51 -1.44 7.89
C LYS A 48 -8.91 -0.48 8.93
N THR A 49 -8.98 -0.85 10.21
CA THR A 49 -8.42 -0.05 11.31
C THR A 49 -6.90 0.03 11.33
N GLN A 50 -6.20 -0.84 10.60
CA GLN A 50 -4.74 -0.94 10.53
C GLN A 50 -4.17 -0.24 9.28
N TRP A 51 -5.00 0.01 8.27
CA TRP A 51 -4.58 0.45 6.94
C TRP A 51 -3.78 1.76 6.95
N GLU A 52 -4.25 2.81 7.65
CA GLU A 52 -3.52 4.09 7.70
C GLU A 52 -2.09 3.92 8.27
N ASN A 53 -1.96 3.18 9.37
CA ASN A 53 -0.66 2.97 10.01
C ASN A 53 0.25 2.06 9.16
N ALA A 54 -0.31 1.09 8.44
CA ALA A 54 0.45 0.27 7.50
C ALA A 54 0.97 1.09 6.31
N ALA A 55 0.12 1.94 5.71
CA ALA A 55 0.52 2.86 4.66
C ALA A 55 1.63 3.83 5.14
N GLU A 56 1.57 4.31 6.39
CA GLU A 56 2.62 5.14 6.99
C GLU A 56 3.95 4.39 7.12
N ILE A 57 3.92 3.10 7.45
CA ILE A 57 5.14 2.27 7.45
C ILE A 57 5.71 2.20 6.03
N LEU A 58 4.89 1.81 5.05
CA LEU A 58 5.30 1.65 3.65
C LEU A 58 5.91 2.94 3.08
N GLU A 59 5.34 4.10 3.39
CA GLU A 59 5.85 5.40 2.93
C GLU A 59 7.27 5.71 3.43
N GLY A 60 7.61 5.18 4.61
CA GLY A 60 8.93 5.38 5.20
C GLY A 60 9.94 4.27 4.89
N LEU A 61 9.62 3.32 4.00
CA LEU A 61 10.56 2.30 3.53
C LEU A 61 11.28 2.76 2.25
N GLU A 62 12.41 2.11 1.95
CA GLU A 62 13.14 2.38 0.71
C GLU A 62 12.29 2.01 -0.51
N PRO A 63 12.16 2.88 -1.54
CA PRO A 63 11.33 2.61 -2.71
C PRO A 63 11.65 1.29 -3.42
N SER A 64 12.94 0.92 -3.47
CA SER A 64 13.42 -0.34 -4.06
C SER A 64 12.85 -1.60 -3.37
N LYS A 65 12.48 -1.52 -2.09
CA LYS A 65 11.83 -2.62 -1.37
C LYS A 65 10.33 -2.70 -1.66
N VAL A 66 9.72 -1.55 -1.87
CA VAL A 66 8.26 -1.43 -2.00
C VAL A 66 7.80 -1.67 -3.44
N VAL A 67 8.62 -1.31 -4.44
CA VAL A 67 8.25 -1.37 -5.87
C VAL A 67 7.84 -2.77 -6.35
N GLN A 68 8.40 -3.84 -5.78
CA GLN A 68 8.01 -5.22 -6.12
C GLN A 68 6.56 -5.57 -5.71
N PHE A 69 5.92 -4.73 -4.87
CA PHE A 69 4.54 -4.89 -4.41
C PHE A 69 3.56 -3.95 -5.13
N VAL A 70 3.95 -3.29 -6.23
CA VAL A 70 3.06 -2.40 -7.00
C VAL A 70 1.68 -3.02 -7.29
N PRO A 71 1.56 -4.29 -7.74
CA PRO A 71 0.25 -4.90 -7.96
C PRO A 71 -0.66 -4.90 -6.72
N ASP A 72 -0.10 -5.07 -5.52
CA ASP A 72 -0.84 -5.03 -4.25
C ASP A 72 -1.11 -3.59 -3.79
N LEU A 73 -0.17 -2.67 -4.01
CA LEU A 73 -0.36 -1.25 -3.72
C LEU A 73 -1.52 -0.65 -4.52
N LEU A 74 -1.68 -1.04 -5.78
CA LEU A 74 -2.76 -0.55 -6.63
C LEU A 74 -4.16 -0.97 -6.15
N GLU A 75 -4.27 -2.02 -5.32
CA GLU A 75 -5.54 -2.44 -4.70
C GLU A 75 -6.05 -1.42 -3.67
N TRP A 76 -5.16 -0.62 -3.07
CA TRP A 76 -5.55 0.45 -2.15
C TRP A 76 -6.34 1.57 -2.83
N LEU A 77 -6.22 1.68 -4.16
CA LEU A 77 -6.85 2.74 -4.95
C LEU A 77 -8.26 2.39 -5.41
N LYS A 78 -8.79 1.21 -5.01
CA LYS A 78 -10.19 0.84 -5.27
C LYS A 78 -11.19 1.83 -4.72
N ASP A 79 -10.90 2.39 -3.56
CA ASP A 79 -11.70 3.45 -2.94
C ASP A 79 -10.75 4.45 -2.29
N MET A 80 -10.67 5.64 -2.87
CA MET A 80 -9.80 6.71 -2.38
C MET A 80 -10.21 7.25 -1.00
N ASN A 81 -11.39 6.87 -0.48
CA ASN A 81 -11.81 7.17 0.89
C ASN A 81 -11.28 6.15 1.90
N TRP A 82 -10.61 5.08 1.44
CA TRP A 82 -9.96 4.14 2.34
C TRP A 82 -8.78 4.82 3.06
N PRO A 83 -8.65 4.61 4.37
CA PRO A 83 -7.49 5.06 5.12
C PRO A 83 -6.21 4.56 4.46
N GLY A 84 -5.20 5.42 4.33
CA GLY A 84 -3.95 5.13 3.65
C GLY A 84 -3.97 5.17 2.12
N ALA A 85 -5.13 5.23 1.45
CA ALA A 85 -5.18 5.22 -0.03
C ALA A 85 -4.42 6.39 -0.66
N ASP A 86 -4.62 7.61 -0.16
CA ASP A 86 -3.87 8.80 -0.61
C ASP A 86 -2.36 8.67 -0.39
N ARG A 87 -1.95 8.05 0.72
CA ARG A 87 -0.55 7.81 1.04
C ARG A 87 0.05 6.78 0.09
N VAL A 88 -0.65 5.69 -0.18
CA VAL A 88 -0.22 4.68 -1.16
C VAL A 88 -0.14 5.25 -2.57
N LYS A 89 -1.08 6.11 -2.97
CA LYS A 89 -0.98 6.83 -4.25
C LYS A 89 0.32 7.64 -4.35
N LYS A 90 0.69 8.37 -3.28
CA LYS A 90 1.95 9.13 -3.21
C LYS A 90 3.18 8.23 -3.26
N ILE A 91 3.15 7.07 -2.61
CA ILE A 91 4.21 6.07 -2.71
C ILE A 91 4.40 5.63 -4.16
N CYS A 92 3.32 5.29 -4.86
CA CYS A 92 3.38 4.92 -6.28
C CYS A 92 3.99 6.05 -7.12
N LEU A 93 3.69 7.32 -6.83
CA LEU A 93 4.28 8.46 -7.54
C LEU A 93 5.80 8.65 -7.31
N ASN A 94 6.44 7.86 -6.44
CA ASN A 94 7.89 7.87 -6.24
C ASN A 94 8.64 6.80 -7.05
N PHE A 95 7.95 5.85 -7.70
CA PHE A 95 8.62 4.83 -8.52
C PHE A 95 8.81 5.29 -9.97
N GLU A 96 9.75 4.65 -10.67
CA GLU A 96 10.02 4.95 -12.06
C GLU A 96 8.82 4.59 -12.95
N LYS A 97 8.63 5.32 -14.05
CA LYS A 97 7.48 5.10 -14.95
C LYS A 97 7.43 3.67 -15.47
N HIS A 98 8.60 3.11 -15.80
CA HIS A 98 8.71 1.77 -16.37
C HIS A 98 8.41 0.66 -15.34
N GLU A 99 8.53 0.96 -14.04
CA GLU A 99 8.20 0.04 -12.95
C GLU A 99 6.69 0.03 -12.64
N LEU A 100 5.97 1.11 -12.94
CA LEU A 100 4.54 1.29 -12.59
C LEU A 100 3.57 1.01 -13.74
N LEU A 101 3.87 1.55 -14.92
CA LEU A 101 2.89 1.64 -16.01
C LEU A 101 2.33 0.27 -16.44
N PRO A 102 3.14 -0.80 -16.57
CA PRO A 102 2.61 -2.13 -16.92
C PRO A 102 1.56 -2.63 -15.94
N ASP A 103 1.80 -2.47 -14.63
CA ASP A 103 0.87 -2.92 -13.60
C ASP A 103 -0.37 -2.03 -13.52
N ILE A 104 -0.23 -0.73 -13.74
CA ILE A 104 -1.38 0.19 -13.85
C ILE A 104 -2.28 -0.22 -15.02
N ASP A 105 -1.73 -0.49 -16.20
CA ASP A 105 -2.48 -0.92 -17.38
C ASP A 105 -3.21 -2.26 -17.14
N ALA A 106 -2.54 -3.21 -16.48
CA ALA A 106 -3.13 -4.48 -16.09
C ALA A 106 -4.29 -4.30 -15.11
N LYS A 107 -4.13 -3.46 -14.09
CA LYS A 107 -5.20 -3.18 -13.10
C LYS A 107 -6.36 -2.38 -13.68
N ILE A 108 -6.13 -1.46 -14.62
CA ILE A 108 -7.23 -0.77 -15.34
C ILE A 108 -8.08 -1.79 -16.10
N SER A 109 -7.44 -2.73 -16.80
CA SER A 109 -8.14 -3.79 -17.53
C SER A 109 -8.97 -4.64 -16.57
N LYS A 110 -8.37 -5.03 -15.44
CA LYS A 110 -9.05 -5.80 -14.39
C LYS A 110 -10.24 -5.04 -13.76
N ALA A 111 -10.05 -3.77 -13.42
CA ALA A 111 -11.10 -2.94 -12.83
C ALA A 111 -12.31 -2.78 -13.79
N ARG A 112 -12.05 -2.67 -15.11
CA ARG A 112 -13.12 -2.67 -16.12
C ARG A 112 -13.88 -3.99 -16.20
N GLU A 113 -13.17 -5.12 -16.12
CA GLU A 113 -13.79 -6.45 -16.08
C GLU A 113 -14.67 -6.63 -14.83
N ASP A 114 -14.20 -6.10 -13.70
CA ASP A 114 -14.91 -6.12 -12.42
C ASP A 114 -16.01 -5.04 -12.33
N THR A 115 -16.17 -4.21 -13.37
CA THR A 115 -17.12 -3.07 -13.42
C THR A 115 -16.95 -2.08 -12.25
N ASP A 116 -15.71 -1.94 -11.77
CA ASP A 116 -15.33 -1.05 -10.67
C ASP A 116 -14.94 0.33 -11.23
N GLU A 117 -15.95 1.17 -11.46
CA GLU A 117 -15.76 2.50 -12.07
C GLU A 117 -14.87 3.42 -11.21
N ASP A 118 -15.04 3.38 -9.89
CA ASP A 118 -14.24 4.17 -8.94
C ASP A 118 -12.75 3.80 -9.04
N TRP A 119 -12.44 2.50 -9.09
CA TRP A 119 -11.06 2.04 -9.26
C TRP A 119 -10.49 2.40 -10.64
N VAL A 120 -11.28 2.27 -11.71
CA VAL A 120 -10.87 2.69 -13.06
C VAL A 120 -10.50 4.17 -13.08
N GLU A 121 -11.33 5.04 -12.49
CA GLU A 121 -11.07 6.48 -12.43
C GLU A 121 -9.79 6.78 -11.64
N ALA A 122 -9.61 6.16 -10.47
CA ALA A 122 -8.42 6.33 -9.64
C ALA A 122 -7.14 5.90 -10.36
N LEU A 123 -7.15 4.75 -11.02
CA LEU A 123 -6.01 4.24 -11.78
C LEU A 123 -5.71 5.09 -13.02
N LEU A 124 -6.73 5.56 -13.75
CA LEU A 124 -6.54 6.48 -14.88
C LEU A 124 -6.00 7.84 -14.43
N SER A 125 -6.37 8.32 -13.24
CA SER A 125 -5.78 9.52 -12.64
C SER A 125 -4.30 9.29 -12.36
N LEU A 126 -3.96 8.21 -11.63
CA LEU A 126 -2.57 7.86 -11.33
C LEU A 126 -1.74 7.70 -12.60
N GLN A 127 -2.29 7.04 -13.63
CA GLN A 127 -1.58 6.83 -14.89
C GLN A 127 -1.22 8.14 -15.59
N ARG A 128 -2.16 9.10 -15.64
CA ARG A 128 -1.93 10.43 -16.22
C ARG A 128 -0.82 11.16 -15.47
N GLU A 129 -0.93 11.22 -14.15
CA GLU A 129 0.09 11.83 -13.29
C GLU A 129 1.46 11.18 -13.51
N VAL A 130 1.52 9.84 -13.59
CA VAL A 130 2.76 9.10 -13.85
C VAL A 130 3.38 9.44 -15.21
N LYS A 131 2.57 9.55 -16.26
CA LYS A 131 3.00 9.88 -17.63
C LYS A 131 3.54 11.31 -17.73
N ASP A 132 2.90 12.24 -17.04
CA ASP A 132 3.21 13.68 -17.07
C ASP A 132 4.45 14.09 -16.28
N ARG A 133 4.99 13.21 -15.41
CA ARG A 133 6.28 13.45 -14.72
C ARG A 133 7.40 13.70 -15.74
N ALA A 134 8.34 14.59 -15.46
CA ALA A 134 9.58 14.63 -16.25
C ALA A 134 10.34 13.31 -16.02
N ASN A 135 10.91 12.72 -17.08
CA ASN A 135 11.85 11.60 -16.94
C ASN A 135 13.18 12.12 -16.38
#